data_AF-A0A963WTQ6-F1
#
_entry.id   AF-A0A963WTQ6-F1
#
_cell.length_a   1.000
_cell.length_b   1.000
_cell.length_c   1.000
_cell.angle_alpha   90.00
_cell.angle_beta   90.00
_cell.angle_gamma   90.00
#
_symmetry.space_group_name_H-M   'P 1'
#
loop_
_entity.id
_entity.type
_entity.pdbx_description
1 polymer ?
#
loop_
_entity_poly.entity_id
_entity_poly.type
_entity_poly.pdbx_seq_one_letter_code
_entity_poly.pdbx_strand_id
1 'polypeptide(L)' 'MKTRPAICNRKRRFASVEAAEEVARTASVKLRAYRCALCRQYHLTSRTKGMKTPRWELER' A
#
# COMPACT_ATOMS: atom_id res chain seq x y z
N MET A 1 9.64 5.02 5.26
CA MET A 1 9.31 3.74 5.93
C MET A 1 10.49 2.81 5.71
N LYS A 2 11.17 2.36 6.77
CA LYS A 2 12.36 1.51 6.63
C LYS A 2 11.91 0.08 6.30
N THR A 3 11.87 -0.25 5.02
CA THR A 3 11.51 -1.61 4.60
C THR A 3 12.74 -2.50 4.79
N ARG A 4 12.59 -3.59 5.56
CA ARG A 4 13.62 -4.64 5.68
C ARG A 4 13.30 -5.77 4.71
N PRO A 5 14.27 -6.51 4.17
CA PRO A 5 14.01 -7.65 3.27
C PRO A 5 13.02 -8.66 3.85
N ALA A 6 13.16 -9.00 5.14
CA ALA A 6 12.23 -9.89 5.84
C ALA A 6 10.78 -9.38 5.84
N ILE A 7 10.56 -8.06 5.97
CA ILE A 7 9.22 -7.47 5.94
C ILE A 7 8.69 -7.43 4.51
N CYS A 8 9.54 -7.08 3.54
CA CYS A 8 9.16 -7.05 2.12
C CYS A 8 8.72 -8.44 1.63
N ASN A 9 9.41 -9.50 2.04
CA ASN A 9 9.07 -10.87 1.68
C ASN A 9 7.77 -11.37 2.31
N ARG A 10 7.39 -10.86 3.48
CA ARG A 10 6.09 -11.19 4.13
C ARG A 10 4.91 -10.41 3.55
N LYS A 11 5.16 -9.30 2.87
CA LYS A 11 4.09 -8.46 2.32
C LYS A 11 3.65 -8.97 0.95
N ARG A 12 2.33 -8.94 0.72
CA ARG A 12 1.76 -9.16 -0.62
C ARG A 12 2.31 -8.12 -1.61
N ARG A 13 2.72 -8.59 -2.78
CA ARG A 13 3.28 -7.79 -3.87
C ARG A 13 2.20 -7.53 -4.91
N PHE A 14 2.06 -6.29 -5.34
CA PHE A 14 1.16 -5.88 -6.41
C PHE A 14 1.97 -5.28 -7.56
N ALA A 15 1.58 -5.63 -8.79
CA ALA A 15 2.25 -5.18 -10.00
C ALA A 15 1.98 -3.69 -10.31
N SER A 16 0.82 -3.17 -9.88
CA SER A 16 0.44 -1.78 -10.09
C SER A 16 -0.13 -1.14 -8.80
N VAL A 17 -0.23 0.19 -8.80
CA VAL A 17 -0.82 0.94 -7.69
C VAL A 17 -2.32 0.70 -7.62
N GLU A 18 -2.98 0.60 -8.77
CA GLU A 18 -4.42 0.37 -8.91
C GLU A 18 -4.81 -0.98 -8.29
N ALA A 19 -4.06 -2.05 -8.59
CA ALA A 19 -4.30 -3.37 -8.02
C ALA A 19 -4.13 -3.38 -6.49
N ALA A 20 -3.18 -2.60 -5.96
CA ALA A 20 -3.02 -2.46 -4.52
C ALA A 20 -4.18 -1.66 -3.91
N GLU A 21 -4.58 -0.56 -4.56
CA GLU A 21 -5.65 0.31 -4.10
C GLU A 21 -7.03 -0.35 -4.14
N GLU A 22 -7.30 -1.23 -5.11
CA GLU A 22 -8.52 -2.03 -5.15
C GLU A 22 -8.64 -2.91 -3.90
N VAL A 23 -7.56 -3.60 -3.52
CA VAL A 23 -7.53 -4.38 -2.28
C VAL A 23 -7.64 -3.49 -1.03
N ALA A 24 -7.04 -2.30 -1.07
CA ALA A 24 -7.17 -1.34 0.03
C ALA A 24 -8.60 -0.83 0.19
N ARG A 25 -9.35 -0.71 -0.91
CA ARG A 25 -10.75 -0.27 -0.93
C ARG A 25 -11.69 -1.32 -0.35
N THR A 26 -11.43 -2.61 -0.64
CA THR A 26 -12.24 -3.72 -0.12
C THR A 26 -11.84 -4.12 1.31
N ALA A 27 -10.73 -3.62 1.84
CA ALA A 27 -10.26 -3.94 3.18
C ALA A 27 -11.14 -3.29 4.26
N SER A 28 -11.40 -4.03 5.34
CA SER A 28 -12.12 -3.52 6.52
C SER A 28 -11.31 -2.49 7.34
N VAL A 29 -10.01 -2.41 7.11
CA VAL A 29 -9.09 -1.48 7.78
C VAL A 29 -8.51 -0.49 6.77
N LYS A 30 -8.21 0.73 7.22
CA LYS A 30 -7.59 1.74 6.35
C LYS A 30 -6.19 1.30 5.92
N LEU A 31 -6.03 1.02 4.64
CA LEU A 31 -4.75 0.69 4.01
C LEU A 31 -4.35 1.76 3.00
N ARG A 32 -3.04 1.93 2.82
CA ARG A 32 -2.39 2.81 1.86
C ARG A 32 -1.46 1.99 0.98
N ALA A 33 -1.56 2.18 -0.34
CA ALA A 33 -0.59 1.66 -1.28
C ALA A 33 0.69 2.51 -1.25
N TYR A 34 1.85 1.87 -1.23
CA TYR A 34 3.14 2.54 -1.36
C TYR A 34 4.10 1.73 -2.22
N ARG A 35 4.98 2.45 -2.94
CA ARG A 35 6.04 1.82 -3.72
C ARG A 35 7.21 1.45 -2.82
N CYS A 36 7.58 0.17 -2.84
CA CYS A 36 8.67 -0.33 -2.02
C CYS A 36 10.03 0.08 -2.60
N ALA A 37 10.92 0.65 -1.77
CA ALA A 37 12.27 0.98 -2.20
C ALA A 37 13.16 -0.25 -2.48
N LEU A 38 12.82 -1.42 -1.93
CA LEU A 38 13.58 -2.66 -2.10
C LEU A 38 13.20 -3.41 -3.38
N CYS A 39 11.96 -3.92 -3.43
CA CYS A 39 11.51 -4.75 -4.56
C CYS A 39 10.91 -3.93 -5.72
N ARG A 40 10.74 -2.61 -5.55
CA ARG A 40 10.11 -1.69 -6.52
C ARG A 40 8.65 -2.01 -6.88
N GLN A 41 8.06 -3.04 -6.26
CA GLN A 41 6.65 -3.40 -6.32
C GLN A 41 5.81 -2.56 -5.35
N TYR A 42 4.48 -2.66 -5.49
CA TYR A 42 3.53 -2.00 -4.61
C TYR A 42 3.14 -2.89 -3.44
N HIS A 43 3.02 -2.27 -2.26
CA HIS A 43 2.65 -2.92 -1.02
C HIS A 43 1.60 -2.10 -0.27
N LEU A 44 0.91 -2.77 0.65
CA LEU A 44 -0.05 -2.12 1.55
C LEU A 44 0.57 -1.83 2.92
N THR A 45 0.14 -0.72 3.51
CA THR A 45 0.48 -0.33 4.88
C THR A 45 -0.75 0.24 5.58
N SER A 46 -0.92 -0.04 6.87
CA SER A 46 -1.93 0.59 7.72
C SER A 46 -1.53 2.00 8.16
N ARG A 47 -0.28 2.42 7.89
CA ARG A 47 0.17 3.78 8.17
C ARG A 47 -0.54 4.76 7.25
N THR A 48 -1.36 5.64 7.83
CA THR A 48 -2.06 6.71 7.10
C THR A 48 -1.38 8.07 7.25
N LYS A 49 -0.75 8.34 8.40
CA LYS A 49 -0.04 9.60 8.67
C LYS A 49 1.13 9.80 7.68
N GLY A 50 1.09 10.92 6.96
CA GLY A 50 2.11 11.29 5.98
C GLY A 50 2.07 10.50 4.67
N MET A 51 1.00 9.73 4.42
CA MET A 51 0.74 9.11 3.11
C MET A 51 -0.26 9.96 2.33
N LYS A 52 -0.12 9.98 1.00
CA LYS A 52 -1.12 10.59 0.12
C LYS A 52 -2.46 9.87 0.28
N THR A 53 -3.53 10.62 0.49
CA THR A 53 -4.89 10.08 0.46
C THR A 53 -5.20 9.66 -0.99
N PRO A 54 -5.57 8.39 -1.22
CA PRO A 54 -5.91 7.94 -2.55
C PRO A 54 -7.23 8.58 -2.99
N ARG A 55 -7.37 8.80 -4.29
CA ARG A 55 -8.46 9.61 -4.84
C ARG A 55 -9.85 9.04 -4.52
N TRP A 56 -9.98 7.71 -4.52
CA TRP A 56 -11.23 7.02 -4.18
C TRP A 56 -11.70 7.21 -2.73
N GLU A 57 -10.83 7.64 -1.80
CA GLU A 57 -11.26 7.98 -0.43
C GLU A 57 -11.70 9.44 -0.31
N LEU A 58 -11.28 10.32 -1.24
CA LEU A 58 -11.72 11.71 -1.27
C LEU A 58 -13.10 11.87 -1.91
N GLU A 59 -13.49 10.94 -2.79
CA GLU A 59 -14.79 10.93 -3.48
C GLU A 59 -15.91 10.30 -2.64
N ARG A 60 -15.63 9.90 -1.39
CA ARG A 60 -16.59 9.26 -0.47
C ARG A 60 -16.93 10.19 0.69
#